data_AF-A0A1W1X2B2-F1
#
_entry.id   AF-A0A1W1X2B2-F1
#
_cell.length_a   1.000
_cell.length_b   1.000
_cell.length_c   1.000
_cell.angle_alpha   90.00
_cell.angle_beta   90.00
_cell.angle_gamma   90.00
#
_symmetry.space_group_name_H-M   'P 1'
#
loop_
_entity.id
_entity.type
_entity.pdbx_description
1 polymer ?
#
loop_
_entity_poly.entity_id
_entity_poly.type
_entity_poly.pdbx_seq_one_letter_code
_entity_poly.pdbx_strand_id
1 'polypeptide(L)'
;MDINGVSSSKVLKFYNNNSSKNIKENNAKPSANDSLEISNLGKKLSEYSIDDNFSSSTDRINVIKEHIKNGTYDMNSNLVAQGIINYIKGKGV
;
A
#
# COMPACT_ATOMS: atom_id res chain seq x y z
N MET A 1 -30.79 -61.21 -25.81
CA MET A 1 -30.55 -59.96 -25.05
C MET A 1 -29.08 -59.96 -24.66
N ASP A 2 -28.27 -59.18 -25.36
CA ASP A 2 -26.83 -59.09 -25.11
C ASP A 2 -26.55 -58.19 -23.91
N ILE A 3 -25.99 -58.78 -22.85
CA ILE A 3 -25.79 -58.12 -21.55
C ILE A 3 -24.51 -57.25 -21.49
N ASN A 4 -23.80 -57.15 -22.62
CA ASN A 4 -22.49 -56.49 -22.74
C ASN A 4 -22.57 -54.95 -22.94
N GLY A 5 -23.76 -54.35 -22.85
CA GLY A 5 -23.98 -52.93 -23.15
C GLY A 5 -23.93 -51.96 -21.96
N VAL A 6 -23.89 -52.45 -20.71
CA VAL A 6 -23.86 -51.59 -19.51
C VAL A 6 -22.42 -51.39 -19.03
N SER A 7 -21.68 -50.54 -19.74
CA SER A 7 -20.33 -50.14 -19.36
C SER A 7 -20.27 -49.62 -17.91
N SER A 8 -19.47 -50.27 -17.07
CA SER A 8 -19.21 -49.93 -15.66
C SER A 8 -18.72 -48.48 -15.47
N SER A 9 -18.22 -47.87 -16.54
CA SER A 9 -17.82 -46.46 -16.58
C SER A 9 -18.99 -45.50 -16.32
N LYS A 10 -20.23 -45.87 -16.69
CA LYS A 10 -21.43 -45.06 -16.45
C LYS A 10 -21.77 -45.02 -14.96
N VAL A 11 -21.57 -46.13 -14.24
CA VAL A 11 -21.80 -46.26 -12.80
C VAL A 11 -20.77 -45.43 -12.01
N LEU A 12 -19.50 -45.47 -12.41
CA LEU A 12 -18.43 -44.67 -11.78
C LEU A 12 -18.66 -43.15 -11.90
N LYS A 13 -19.27 -42.68 -13.01
CA LYS A 13 -19.62 -41.26 -13.20
C LYS A 13 -20.67 -40.75 -12.20
N PHE A 14 -21.58 -41.60 -11.71
CA PHE A 14 -22.57 -41.18 -10.71
C PHE A 14 -21.93 -40.86 -9.36
N TYR A 15 -20.88 -41.58 -8.96
CA TYR A 15 -20.18 -41.33 -7.71
C TYR A 15 -19.21 -40.13 -7.79
N ASN A 16 -18.63 -39.86 -8.96
CA ASN A 16 -17.65 -38.77 -9.13
C ASN A 16 -18.28 -37.36 -9.21
N ASN A 17 -19.59 -37.25 -9.41
CA ASN A 17 -20.29 -35.96 -9.46
C ASN A 17 -20.46 -35.27 -8.08
N ASN A 18 -20.11 -35.93 -6.97
CA ASN A 18 -20.23 -35.34 -5.63
C ASN A 18 -18.99 -34.54 -5.19
N SER A 19 -17.89 -34.55 -5.96
CA SER A 19 -16.65 -33.85 -5.59
C SER A 19 -16.54 -32.40 -6.11
N SER A 20 -17.52 -31.93 -6.88
CA SER A 20 -17.58 -30.52 -7.32
C SER A 20 -18.87 -29.86 -6.82
N LYS A 21 -19.12 -29.97 -5.52
CA LYS A 21 -20.02 -29.04 -4.85
C LYS A 21 -19.30 -27.69 -4.79
N ASN A 22 -19.38 -26.98 -5.91
CA ASN A 22 -19.51 -25.53 -6.02
C ASN A 22 -19.31 -24.83 -4.66
N ILE A 23 -18.05 -24.68 -4.25
CA ILE A 23 -17.66 -23.52 -3.46
C ILE A 23 -17.65 -22.40 -4.48
N LYS A 24 -18.85 -22.00 -4.92
CA LYS A 24 -19.07 -20.60 -5.23
C LYS A 24 -18.87 -19.97 -3.86
N GLU A 25 -17.64 -19.57 -3.59
CA GLU A 25 -17.37 -18.58 -2.57
C GLU A 25 -18.48 -17.57 -2.74
N ASN A 26 -19.30 -17.47 -1.70
CA ASN A 26 -20.40 -16.56 -1.65
C ASN A 26 -19.89 -15.27 -2.26
N ASN A 27 -20.53 -14.83 -3.35
CA ASN A 27 -20.54 -13.42 -3.71
C ASN A 27 -21.15 -12.74 -2.48
N ALA A 28 -20.31 -12.51 -1.48
CA ALA A 28 -20.64 -11.79 -0.29
C ALA A 28 -21.06 -10.44 -0.85
N LYS A 29 -22.37 -10.19 -0.83
CA LYS A 29 -22.89 -8.85 -1.06
C LYS A 29 -21.98 -7.93 -0.24
N PRO A 30 -21.40 -6.87 -0.83
CA PRO A 30 -20.58 -5.96 -0.06
C PRO A 30 -21.43 -5.57 1.14
N SER A 31 -20.95 -5.85 2.35
CA SER A 31 -21.68 -5.45 3.54
C SER A 31 -21.95 -3.96 3.41
N ALA A 32 -23.18 -3.54 3.68
CA ALA A 32 -23.54 -2.14 3.74
C ALA A 32 -22.78 -1.54 4.92
N ASN A 33 -21.53 -1.17 4.68
CA ASN A 33 -20.67 -0.53 5.64
C ASN A 33 -20.97 0.97 5.58
N ASP A 34 -21.03 1.59 6.74
CA ASP A 34 -21.04 3.04 6.81
C ASP A 34 -19.72 3.55 6.21
N SER A 35 -19.83 4.54 5.33
CA SER A 35 -18.68 5.18 4.70
C SER A 35 -18.67 6.66 5.08
N LEU A 36 -17.49 7.15 5.43
CA LEU A 36 -17.24 8.57 5.63
C LEU A 36 -16.38 9.06 4.47
N GLU A 37 -16.85 10.05 3.74
CA GLU A 37 -16.06 10.69 2.69
C GLU A 37 -15.24 11.84 3.27
N ILE A 38 -13.92 11.69 3.24
CA ILE A 38 -12.99 12.79 3.47
C ILE A 38 -12.74 13.48 2.13
N SER A 39 -12.62 14.81 2.13
CA SER A 39 -12.26 15.55 0.92
C SER A 39 -10.93 15.06 0.35
N ASN A 40 -10.75 15.14 -0.97
CA ASN A 40 -9.47 14.76 -1.60
C ASN A 40 -8.28 15.50 -0.99
N LEU A 41 -8.48 16.75 -0.56
CA LEU A 41 -7.47 17.51 0.17
C LEU A 41 -7.22 16.93 1.57
N GLY A 42 -8.28 16.60 2.31
CA GLY A 42 -8.15 15.99 3.64
C GLY A 42 -7.47 14.62 3.60
N LYS A 43 -7.71 13.80 2.56
CA LYS A 43 -6.99 12.53 2.35
C LYS A 43 -5.49 12.77 2.17
N LYS A 44 -5.11 13.72 1.31
CA LYS A 44 -3.72 14.10 1.09
C LYS A 44 -3.07 14.70 2.33
N LEU A 45 -3.79 15.50 3.10
CA LEU A 45 -3.28 16.09 4.35
C LEU A 45 -3.10 15.02 5.44
N SER A 46 -3.96 13.99 5.46
CA SER A 46 -3.84 12.88 6.40
C SER A 46 -2.59 12.03 6.15
N GLU A 47 -2.10 11.95 4.90
CA GLU A 47 -0.81 11.30 4.60
C GLU A 47 0.37 12.00 5.28
N TYR A 48 0.24 13.30 5.61
CA TYR A 48 1.26 14.06 6.32
C TYR A 48 1.08 14.03 7.85
N SER A 49 -0.06 13.55 8.36
CA SER A 49 -0.35 13.58 9.78
C SER A 49 -0.23 12.19 10.38
N ILE A 50 0.74 12.07 11.29
CA ILE A 50 0.91 11.00 12.29
C ILE A 50 1.74 9.82 11.74
N ASP A 51 2.95 9.71 12.28
CA ASP A 51 3.92 8.60 12.16
C ASP A 51 4.91 8.56 11.00
N ASP A 52 4.97 9.60 10.16
CA ASP A 52 6.12 9.79 9.30
C ASP A 52 7.31 10.30 10.11
N ASN A 53 8.08 9.32 10.59
CA ASN A 53 9.53 9.37 10.65
C ASN A 53 10.05 10.44 9.67
N PHE A 54 10.35 11.63 10.18
CA PHE A 54 11.35 12.53 9.63
C PHE A 54 12.75 11.91 9.77
N SER A 55 12.86 10.62 9.44
CA SER A 55 14.07 9.97 9.00
C SER A 55 14.47 10.71 7.74
N SER A 56 15.18 11.83 7.92
CA SER A 56 16.11 12.29 6.90
C SER A 56 16.84 11.03 6.44
N SER A 57 16.58 10.59 5.21
CA SER A 57 17.04 9.27 4.78
C SER A 57 18.52 9.16 5.13
N THR A 58 18.92 8.09 5.80
CA THR A 58 20.31 7.89 6.24
C THR A 58 21.29 8.18 5.10
N ASP A 59 20.88 7.86 3.87
CA ASP A 59 21.56 8.18 2.62
C ASP A 59 21.79 9.68 2.41
N ARG A 60 20.77 10.52 2.60
CA ARG A 60 20.89 11.98 2.48
C ARG A 60 21.87 12.56 3.48
N ILE A 61 21.86 12.05 4.72
CA ILE A 61 22.82 12.46 5.75
C ILE A 61 24.24 12.07 5.34
N ASN A 62 24.43 10.88 4.81
CA ASN A 62 25.75 10.39 4.37
C ASN A 62 26.30 11.20 3.20
N VAL A 63 25.46 11.54 2.21
CA VAL A 63 25.84 12.41 1.08
C VAL A 63 26.28 13.80 1.58
N ILE A 64 25.54 14.41 2.51
CA ILE A 64 25.93 15.71 3.08
C ILE A 64 27.27 15.60 3.81
N LYS A 65 27.47 14.55 4.61
CA LYS A 65 28.75 14.30 5.32
C LYS A 65 29.91 14.14 4.34
N GLU A 66 29.70 13.47 3.22
CA GLU A 66 30.72 13.31 2.18
C GLU A 66 31.08 14.64 1.53
N HIS A 67 30.09 15.47 1.18
CA HIS A 67 30.33 16.83 0.66
C HIS A 67 31.09 17.71 1.64
N ILE A 68 30.77 17.63 2.94
CA ILE A 68 31.50 18.36 4.00
C ILE A 68 32.94 17.86 4.08
N LYS A 69 33.16 16.54 4.10
CA LYS A 69 34.51 15.93 4.15
C LYS A 69 35.36 16.32 2.94
N ASN A 70 34.75 16.36 1.76
CA ASN A 70 35.42 16.71 0.51
C ASN A 70 35.56 18.24 0.32
N GLY A 71 35.02 19.06 1.24
CA GLY A 71 35.05 20.52 1.14
C GLY A 71 34.20 21.10 0.02
N THR A 72 33.31 20.32 -0.58
CA THR A 72 32.43 20.72 -1.70
C THR A 72 31.04 21.15 -1.25
N TYR A 73 30.79 21.18 0.06
CA TYR A 73 29.53 21.64 0.61
C TYR A 73 29.42 23.16 0.53
N ASP A 74 28.59 23.66 -0.39
CA ASP A 74 28.31 25.09 -0.54
C ASP A 74 27.22 25.53 0.45
N MET A 75 27.58 26.44 1.36
CA MET A 75 26.65 27.02 2.32
C MET A 75 25.96 28.24 1.70
N ASN A 76 24.78 28.02 1.12
CA ASN A 76 23.98 29.12 0.58
C ASN A 76 23.29 29.92 1.71
N SER A 77 23.75 31.15 1.93
CA SER A 77 23.24 32.06 2.97
C SER A 77 21.75 32.38 2.84
N ASN A 78 21.23 32.47 1.61
CA ASN A 78 19.80 32.72 1.38
C ASN A 78 18.94 31.54 1.85
N LEU A 79 19.39 30.30 1.61
CA LEU A 79 18.69 29.11 2.08
C LEU A 79 18.70 29.01 3.61
N VAL A 80 19.83 29.35 4.24
CA VAL A 80 19.94 29.39 5.71
C VAL A 80 18.98 30.42 6.30
N ALA A 81 18.99 31.65 5.77
CA ALA A 81 18.08 32.71 6.22
C ALA A 81 16.61 32.33 6.00
N GLN A 82 16.28 31.70 4.87
CA GLN A 82 14.94 31.22 4.59
C GLN A 82 14.50 30.14 5.59
N GLY A 83 15.40 29.22 5.95
CA GLY A 83 15.15 28.21 6.98
C GLY A 83 14.80 28.82 8.33
N ILE A 84 15.58 29.82 8.77
CA ILE A 84 15.34 30.56 10.01
C ILE A 84 13.97 31.26 9.97
N ILE A 85 13.66 31.94 8.87
CA ILE A 85 12.37 32.65 8.69
C ILE A 85 11.19 31.67 8.69
N ASN A 86 11.31 30.53 8.01
CA ASN A 86 10.27 29.51 7.96
C ASN A 86 9.98 28.93 9.34
N TYR A 87 11.02 28.68 10.12
CA TYR A 87 10.90 28.22 11.50
C TYR A 87 10.16 29.26 12.37
N ILE A 88 10.58 30.53 12.32
CA ILE A 88 9.93 31.63 13.06
C ILE A 88 8.45 31.79 12.67
N LYS A 89 8.11 31.58 11.39
CA LYS A 89 6.73 31.69 10.88
C LYS A 89 5.86 30.46 11.18
N GLY A 90 6.37 29.46 11.90
CA GLY A 90 5.64 28.22 12.17
C GLY A 90 5.39 27.35 10.93
N LYS A 91 6.18 27.56 9.87
CA LYS A 91 6.19 26.73 8.64
C LYS A 91 7.31 25.70 8.65
N GLY A 92 8.05 25.63 9.75
CA GLY A 92 9.18 24.72 9.97
C GLY A 92 8.78 23.51 10.79
N VAL A 93 7.68 22.86 10.43
CA VAL A 93 7.26 21.49 10.78
C VAL A 93 6.26 21.05 9.73
#